data_AF-A0A7S3WFW7-F1
#
_entry.id   AF-A0A7S3WFW7-F1
#
_cell.length_a   1.000
_cell.length_b   1.000
_cell.length_c   1.000
_cell.angle_alpha   90.00
_cell.angle_beta   90.00
_cell.angle_gamma   90.00
#
_symmetry.space_group_name_H-M   'P 1'
#
loop_
_entity.id
_entity.type
_entity.pdbx_description
1 polymer ?
#
loop_
_entity_poly.entity_id
_entity_poly.type
_entity_poly.pdbx_seq_one_letter_code
_entity_poly.pdbx_strand_id
1 'polypeptide(L)'
;AEAAAAAEAAAAQVRLRLDHYEYTHRGGSGHGPKENQDAYFVLRVDEANWAYGVLDGHGGEHGRVASMAASAAMQEHLRAHFWRLRSEPEAVMSEVFEAAHAAIWEAIKAMPDVFERDGMLVMEVEEEDWPLGYDAVDGGSTASVAAIVDGRTLVYAAVGDSAGILAQPGGGEAKVEELVAEHAPVRLDEWVARLHSTGIEARPRDLARGPSPCRALTPASHPNPAPQPRTDPAAAAPLRSPPGGLRPP
;
A
#
# COMPACT_ATOMS: atom_id res chain seq x y z
N ALA A 1 35.46 16.57 -25.14
CA ALA A 1 35.92 15.44 -24.31
C ALA A 1 36.48 15.96 -22.98
N GLU A 2 37.52 16.80 -22.99
CA GLU A 2 38.17 17.34 -21.79
C GLU A 2 37.25 18.20 -20.89
N ALA A 3 36.40 19.06 -21.49
CA ALA A 3 35.44 19.87 -20.75
C ALA A 3 34.30 19.05 -20.11
N ALA A 4 33.92 17.91 -20.72
CA ALA A 4 32.91 17.00 -20.16
C ALA A 4 33.51 16.20 -18.98
N ALA A 5 34.75 15.72 -19.13
CA ALA A 5 35.47 15.04 -18.05
C ALA A 5 35.76 16.00 -16.87
N ALA A 6 36.06 17.27 -17.14
CA ALA A 6 36.24 18.28 -16.10
C ALA A 6 34.93 18.63 -15.39
N ALA A 7 33.80 18.69 -16.10
CA ALA A 7 32.48 18.89 -15.51
C ALA A 7 32.03 17.69 -14.67
N GLU A 8 32.33 16.47 -15.12
CA GLU A 8 32.04 15.22 -14.40
C GLU A 8 32.91 15.09 -13.14
N ALA A 9 34.20 15.46 -13.23
CA ALA A 9 35.10 15.51 -12.08
C ALA A 9 34.72 16.62 -11.07
N ALA A 10 34.25 17.77 -11.56
CA ALA A 10 33.75 18.85 -10.69
C ALA A 10 32.43 18.46 -10.02
N ALA A 11 31.50 17.83 -10.75
CA ALA A 11 30.25 17.28 -10.19
C ALA A 11 30.53 16.19 -9.15
N ALA A 12 31.58 15.37 -9.34
CA ALA A 12 32.00 14.36 -8.38
C ALA A 12 32.46 14.94 -7.02
N GLN A 13 32.82 16.22 -6.96
CA GLN A 13 33.24 16.93 -5.74
C GLN A 13 32.12 17.71 -5.05
N VAL A 14 30.95 17.88 -5.69
CA VAL A 14 29.83 18.61 -5.09
C VAL A 14 29.13 17.71 -4.07
N ARG A 15 29.29 18.04 -2.79
CA ARG A 15 28.44 17.52 -1.72
C ARG A 15 27.27 18.45 -1.52
N LEU A 16 26.05 17.92 -1.60
CA LEU A 16 24.86 18.66 -1.29
C LEU A 16 24.81 18.92 0.22
N ARG A 17 24.48 20.15 0.60
CA ARG A 17 23.99 20.43 1.95
C ARG A 17 22.56 19.91 2.02
N LEU A 18 22.28 19.14 3.07
CA LEU A 18 20.96 18.55 3.30
C LEU A 18 20.25 19.35 4.40
N ASP A 19 19.12 19.94 4.05
CA ASP A 19 18.17 20.49 5.02
C ASP A 19 16.92 19.60 4.99
N HIS A 20 16.54 19.07 6.15
CA HIS A 20 15.39 18.17 6.28
C HIS A 20 14.18 18.92 6.83
N TYR A 21 13.03 18.70 6.20
CA TYR A 21 11.74 19.22 6.62
C TYR A 21 10.76 18.06 6.75
N GLU A 22 10.02 18.06 7.84
CA GLU A 22 8.98 17.07 8.11
C GLU A 22 7.63 17.77 8.21
N TYR A 23 6.64 17.21 7.53
CA TYR A 23 5.26 17.62 7.67
C TYR A 23 4.38 16.38 7.65
N THR A 24 3.63 16.16 8.73
CA THR A 24 2.66 15.07 8.83
C THR A 24 1.27 15.63 9.10
N HIS A 25 0.27 15.12 8.39
CA HIS A 25 -1.12 15.37 8.74
C HIS A 25 -1.51 14.41 9.87
N ARG A 26 -2.22 14.88 10.90
CA ARG A 26 -2.64 14.04 12.05
C ARG A 26 -3.70 12.96 11.70
N GLY A 27 -3.91 12.65 10.42
CA GLY A 27 -5.10 11.94 9.92
C GLY A 27 -6.34 12.85 9.81
N GLY A 28 -7.33 12.43 9.03
CA GLY A 28 -8.53 13.21 8.73
C GLY A 28 -9.83 12.40 8.90
N SER A 29 -10.87 13.06 9.43
CA SER A 29 -12.17 12.46 9.68
C SER A 29 -13.09 12.52 8.46
N GLY A 30 -13.11 11.43 7.69
CA GLY A 30 -14.16 11.20 6.68
C GLY A 30 -15.47 10.68 7.30
N HIS A 31 -15.39 9.95 8.43
CA HIS A 31 -16.54 9.35 9.13
C HIS A 31 -16.32 9.22 10.66
N GLY A 32 -15.52 10.10 11.27
CA GLY A 32 -15.07 10.02 12.68
C GLY A 32 -13.56 10.16 12.80
N PRO A 33 -12.97 10.19 14.00
CA PRO A 33 -11.52 10.23 14.17
C PRO A 33 -10.91 8.92 13.65
N LYS A 34 -10.54 8.88 12.36
CA LYS A 34 -9.74 7.78 11.80
C LYS A 34 -8.33 7.96 12.33
N GLU A 35 -7.89 7.01 13.14
CA GLU A 35 -6.53 6.99 13.68
C GLU A 35 -5.52 6.96 12.53
N ASN A 36 -4.43 7.71 12.69
CA ASN A 36 -3.34 7.71 11.72
C ASN A 36 -2.63 6.36 11.77
N GLN A 37 -2.62 5.64 10.65
CA GLN A 37 -1.98 4.32 10.50
C GLN A 37 -0.58 4.44 9.92
N ASP A 38 -0.13 5.64 9.57
CA ASP A 38 1.13 5.88 8.89
C ASP A 38 2.31 5.77 9.86
N ALA A 39 3.44 5.30 9.33
CA ALA A 39 4.74 5.39 9.98
C ALA A 39 5.70 6.16 9.08
N TYR A 40 6.69 6.79 9.69
CA TYR A 40 7.81 7.33 8.96
C TYR A 40 9.09 7.20 9.78
N PHE A 41 10.24 7.33 9.13
CA PHE A 41 11.51 7.44 9.82
C PHE A 41 12.47 8.37 9.11
N VAL A 42 13.38 8.95 9.89
CA VAL A 42 14.54 9.69 9.42
C VAL A 42 15.77 9.08 10.10
N LEU A 43 16.62 8.42 9.32
CA LEU A 43 17.85 7.81 9.77
C LEU A 43 19.03 8.65 9.30
N ARG A 44 19.65 9.39 10.20
CA ARG A 44 20.93 10.06 9.93
C ARG A 44 22.08 9.15 10.33
N VAL A 45 22.84 8.68 9.35
CA VAL A 45 24.06 7.88 9.57
C VAL A 45 25.25 8.81 9.89
N ASP A 46 25.39 9.88 9.11
CA ASP A 46 26.34 10.97 9.38
C ASP A 46 25.88 12.30 8.73
N GLU A 47 26.78 13.24 8.46
CA GLU A 47 26.45 14.52 7.81
C GLU A 47 26.02 14.38 6.34
N ALA A 48 26.56 13.40 5.62
CA ALA A 48 26.35 13.20 4.19
C ALA A 48 25.47 11.97 3.88
N ASN A 49 25.18 11.14 4.87
CA ASN A 49 24.50 9.86 4.71
C ASN A 49 23.19 9.81 5.50
N TRP A 50 22.07 9.76 4.78
CA TRP A 50 20.72 9.82 5.35
C TRP A 50 19.81 8.78 4.68
N ALA A 51 18.84 8.26 5.42
CA ALA A 51 17.71 7.53 4.87
C ALA A 51 16.38 8.05 5.43
N TYR A 52 15.34 7.93 4.62
CA TYR A 52 13.98 8.34 4.90
C TYR A 52 13.06 7.19 4.52
N GLY A 53 12.00 6.98 5.31
CA GLY A 53 10.93 6.07 4.96
C GLY A 53 9.59 6.69 5.26
N VAL A 54 8.62 6.47 4.37
CA VAL A 54 7.20 6.80 4.57
C VAL A 54 6.41 5.53 4.30
N LEU A 55 5.49 5.20 5.19
CA LEU A 55 4.70 3.98 5.18
C LEU A 55 3.24 4.31 5.42
N ASP A 56 2.37 4.01 4.46
CA ASP A 56 0.91 4.18 4.60
C ASP A 56 0.30 2.85 5.04
N GLY A 57 -0.18 2.82 6.29
CA GLY A 57 -0.82 1.66 6.88
C GLY A 57 -2.30 1.58 6.51
N HIS A 58 -2.78 0.38 6.19
CA HIS A 58 -4.18 0.13 5.86
C HIS A 58 -4.71 -1.14 6.51
N GLY A 59 -6.03 -1.20 6.75
CA GLY A 59 -6.69 -2.34 7.42
C GLY A 59 -6.99 -2.11 8.90
N GLY A 60 -7.02 -0.84 9.35
CA GLY A 60 -7.36 -0.55 10.75
C GLY A 60 -6.15 -0.76 11.64
N GLU A 61 -6.33 -1.48 12.76
CA GLU A 61 -5.26 -1.75 13.72
C GLU A 61 -4.13 -2.59 13.10
N HIS A 62 -4.44 -3.56 12.25
CA HIS A 62 -3.43 -4.34 11.52
C HIS A 62 -2.55 -3.45 10.64
N GLY A 63 -3.12 -2.41 10.02
CA GLY A 63 -2.37 -1.45 9.19
C GLY A 63 -1.39 -0.62 10.00
N ARG A 64 -1.82 -0.16 11.18
CA ARG A 64 -0.95 0.55 12.13
C ARG A 64 0.17 -0.35 12.66
N VAL A 65 -0.14 -1.59 13.02
CA VAL A 65 0.87 -2.58 13.46
C VAL A 65 1.86 -2.88 12.33
N ALA A 66 1.38 -3.04 11.10
CA ALA A 66 2.20 -3.30 9.93
C ALA A 66 3.19 -2.16 9.66
N SER A 67 2.72 -0.91 9.56
CA SER A 67 3.58 0.23 9.25
C SER A 67 4.64 0.47 10.33
N MET A 68 4.29 0.29 11.61
CA MET A 68 5.22 0.43 12.73
C MET A 68 6.29 -0.68 12.74
N ALA A 69 5.87 -1.94 12.55
CA ALA A 69 6.79 -3.07 12.50
C ALA A 69 7.76 -2.97 11.29
N ALA A 70 7.24 -2.61 10.13
CA ALA A 70 8.04 -2.37 8.93
C ALA A 70 9.03 -1.22 9.14
N SER A 71 8.58 -0.08 9.66
CA SER A 71 9.46 1.07 9.93
C SER A 71 10.63 0.70 10.85
N ALA A 72 10.37 -0.07 11.92
CA ALA A 72 11.41 -0.51 12.84
C ALA A 72 12.43 -1.44 12.15
N ALA A 73 11.95 -2.46 11.41
CA ALA A 73 12.82 -3.42 10.72
C ALA A 73 13.63 -2.77 9.60
N MET A 74 13.02 -1.86 8.82
CA MET A 74 13.72 -1.12 7.77
C MET A 74 14.84 -0.26 8.35
N GLN A 75 14.58 0.45 9.45
CA GLN A 75 15.61 1.25 10.12
C GLN A 75 16.76 0.39 10.65
N GLU A 76 16.46 -0.78 11.22
CA GLU A 76 17.48 -1.71 11.70
C GLU A 76 18.37 -2.21 10.56
N HIS A 77 17.76 -2.69 9.46
CA HIS A 77 18.51 -3.18 8.31
C HIS A 77 19.35 -2.08 7.65
N LEU A 78 18.76 -0.89 7.46
CA LEU A 78 19.48 0.26 6.91
C LEU A 78 20.63 0.69 7.83
N ARG A 79 20.47 0.71 9.16
CA ARG A 79 21.59 1.02 10.08
C ARG A 79 22.74 0.03 9.94
N ALA A 80 22.44 -1.25 9.82
CA ALA A 80 23.45 -2.29 9.71
C ALA A 80 24.16 -2.31 8.35
N HIS A 81 23.45 -1.95 7.27
CA HIS A 81 23.89 -2.19 5.90
C HIS A 81 24.02 -0.94 5.02
N PHE A 82 23.80 0.27 5.56
CA PHE A 82 23.78 1.53 4.79
C PHE A 82 24.94 1.65 3.79
N TRP A 83 26.15 1.31 4.22
CA TRP A 83 27.35 1.50 3.41
C TRP A 83 27.39 0.64 2.14
N ARG A 84 26.65 -0.48 2.10
CA ARG A 84 26.51 -1.33 0.91
C ARG A 84 25.71 -0.64 -0.20
N LEU A 85 24.91 0.40 0.09
CA LEU A 85 24.19 1.17 -0.93
C LEU A 85 25.11 1.80 -1.99
N ARG A 86 26.41 1.95 -1.71
CA ARG A 86 27.40 2.44 -2.69
C ARG A 86 27.68 1.46 -3.82
N SER A 87 27.62 0.17 -3.55
CA SER A 87 28.01 -0.90 -4.49
C SER A 87 26.84 -1.80 -4.87
N GLU A 88 25.87 -1.96 -3.98
CA GLU A 88 24.77 -2.94 -4.07
C GLU A 88 23.41 -2.32 -3.72
N PRO A 89 23.01 -1.16 -4.31
CA PRO A 89 21.81 -0.45 -3.90
C PRO A 89 20.52 -1.27 -4.05
N GLU A 90 20.37 -2.01 -5.15
CA GLU A 90 19.19 -2.85 -5.40
C GLU A 90 19.08 -3.97 -4.37
N ALA A 91 20.17 -4.72 -4.14
CA ALA A 91 20.16 -5.84 -3.20
C ALA A 91 19.85 -5.36 -1.77
N VAL A 92 20.47 -4.27 -1.32
CA VAL A 92 20.19 -3.71 0.01
C VAL A 92 18.75 -3.26 0.12
N MET A 93 18.20 -2.57 -0.89
CA MET A 93 16.79 -2.16 -0.84
C MET A 93 15.86 -3.38 -0.86
N SER A 94 16.10 -4.40 -1.68
CA SER A 94 15.33 -5.65 -1.65
C SER A 94 15.34 -6.29 -0.26
N GLU A 95 16.51 -6.42 0.36
CA GLU A 95 16.64 -6.97 1.72
C GLU A 95 15.90 -6.11 2.78
N VAL A 96 15.87 -4.77 2.63
CA VAL A 96 15.08 -3.86 3.49
C VAL A 96 13.59 -4.16 3.40
N PHE A 97 13.06 -4.38 2.19
CA PHE A 97 11.64 -4.74 1.99
C PHE A 97 11.33 -6.16 2.46
N GLU A 98 12.25 -7.11 2.30
CA GLU A 98 12.12 -8.47 2.83
C GLU A 98 12.07 -8.47 4.36
N ALA A 99 12.97 -7.73 5.02
CA ALA A 99 12.97 -7.56 6.47
C ALA A 99 11.68 -6.93 6.98
N ALA A 100 11.15 -5.92 6.27
CA ALA A 100 9.87 -5.31 6.58
C ALA A 100 8.71 -6.30 6.44
N HIS A 101 8.66 -7.08 5.35
CA HIS A 101 7.63 -8.08 5.12
C HIS A 101 7.61 -9.15 6.23
N ALA A 102 8.78 -9.68 6.59
CA ALA A 102 8.91 -10.64 7.69
C ALA A 102 8.47 -10.04 9.04
N ALA A 103 8.85 -8.80 9.32
CA ALA A 103 8.46 -8.11 10.55
C ALA A 103 6.96 -7.84 10.63
N ILE A 104 6.32 -7.43 9.52
CA ILE A 104 4.86 -7.28 9.44
C ILE A 104 4.18 -8.60 9.73
N TRP A 105 4.62 -9.68 9.09
CA TRP A 105 4.04 -11.01 9.27
C TRP A 105 4.07 -11.44 10.74
N GLU A 106 5.24 -11.38 11.38
CA GLU A 106 5.37 -11.75 12.80
C GLU A 106 4.57 -10.83 13.73
N ALA A 107 4.53 -9.52 13.44
CA ALA A 107 3.78 -8.57 14.26
C ALA A 107 2.27 -8.78 14.19
N ILE A 108 1.72 -9.02 13.00
CA ILE A 108 0.29 -9.32 12.81
C ILE A 108 -0.04 -10.69 13.40
N LYS A 109 0.80 -11.71 13.18
CA LYS A 109 0.60 -13.05 13.73
C LYS A 109 0.55 -13.07 15.26
N ALA A 110 1.23 -12.13 15.92
CA ALA A 110 1.22 -12.00 17.38
C ALA A 110 -0.03 -11.28 17.93
N MET A 111 -0.92 -10.77 17.08
CA MET A 111 -2.15 -10.11 17.52
C MET A 111 -3.19 -11.14 17.99
N PRO A 112 -4.11 -10.74 18.92
CA PRO A 112 -5.21 -11.60 19.33
C PRO A 112 -6.05 -12.06 18.15
N ASP A 113 -6.55 -13.29 18.21
CA ASP A 113 -7.48 -13.89 17.24
C ASP A 113 -6.92 -14.06 15.81
N VAL A 114 -5.63 -13.77 15.61
CA VAL A 114 -4.90 -14.08 14.38
C VAL A 114 -4.23 -15.44 14.48
N PHE A 115 -4.38 -16.27 13.45
CA PHE A 115 -3.69 -17.55 13.36
C PHE A 115 -3.32 -17.86 11.91
N GLU A 116 -2.42 -18.84 11.75
CA GLU A 116 -1.93 -19.25 10.44
C GLU A 116 -2.77 -20.39 9.87
N ARG A 117 -3.15 -20.28 8.60
CA ARG A 117 -3.85 -21.32 7.85
C ARG A 117 -3.44 -21.29 6.39
N ASP A 118 -3.01 -22.44 5.87
CA ASP A 118 -2.61 -22.62 4.47
C ASP A 118 -1.58 -21.57 3.97
N GLY A 119 -0.65 -21.16 4.84
CA GLY A 119 0.36 -20.15 4.53
C GLY A 119 -0.15 -18.70 4.52
N MET A 120 -1.31 -18.44 5.11
CA MET A 120 -1.91 -17.10 5.24
C MET A 120 -2.23 -16.81 6.71
N LEU A 121 -2.23 -15.52 7.07
CA LEU A 121 -2.80 -15.08 8.35
C LEU A 121 -4.30 -14.87 8.18
N VAL A 122 -5.08 -15.48 9.07
CA VAL A 122 -6.55 -15.44 9.07
C VAL A 122 -7.07 -15.09 10.47
N MET A 123 -8.31 -14.62 10.53
CA MET A 123 -9.07 -14.43 11.78
C MET A 123 -10.41 -15.14 11.70
N GLU A 124 -10.93 -15.61 12.83
CA GLU A 124 -12.28 -16.18 12.89
C GLU A 124 -13.33 -15.11 12.60
N VAL A 125 -14.38 -15.50 11.86
CA VAL A 125 -15.50 -14.62 11.52
C VAL A 125 -16.76 -15.26 12.07
N GLU A 126 -17.35 -14.61 13.09
CA GLU A 126 -18.60 -15.04 13.73
C GLU A 126 -19.85 -14.55 12.96
N GLU A 127 -19.81 -14.54 11.62
CA GLU A 127 -20.96 -14.21 10.79
C GLU A 127 -21.64 -15.51 10.33
N GLU A 128 -22.93 -15.64 10.64
CA GLU A 128 -23.74 -16.85 10.37
C GLU A 128 -23.74 -17.26 8.89
N ASP A 129 -23.59 -16.28 7.98
CA ASP A 129 -23.55 -16.48 6.54
C ASP A 129 -22.13 -16.58 5.95
N TRP A 130 -21.06 -16.56 6.77
CA TRP A 130 -19.68 -16.64 6.30
C TRP A 130 -19.22 -18.10 6.18
N PRO A 131 -19.17 -18.70 4.97
CA PRO A 131 -19.07 -20.15 4.81
C PRO A 131 -17.77 -20.78 5.30
N LEU A 132 -16.72 -19.96 5.42
CA LEU A 132 -15.39 -20.41 5.82
C LEU A 132 -15.22 -20.38 7.35
N GLY A 133 -16.01 -19.58 8.08
CA GLY A 133 -15.81 -19.30 9.51
C GLY A 133 -14.53 -18.52 9.84
N TYR A 134 -13.77 -18.10 8.82
CA TYR A 134 -12.58 -17.24 8.94
C TYR A 134 -12.39 -16.40 7.67
N ASP A 135 -11.75 -15.24 7.78
CA ASP A 135 -11.32 -14.41 6.65
C ASP A 135 -9.81 -14.15 6.73
N ALA A 136 -9.20 -13.81 5.60
CA ALA A 136 -7.82 -13.34 5.58
C ALA A 136 -7.71 -12.05 6.41
N VAL A 137 -6.62 -11.92 7.17
CA VAL A 137 -6.35 -10.68 7.90
C VAL A 137 -6.32 -9.51 6.92
N ASP A 138 -7.24 -8.56 7.08
CA ASP A 138 -7.22 -7.30 6.34
C ASP A 138 -6.25 -6.34 7.03
N GLY A 139 -5.03 -6.26 6.50
CA GLY A 139 -4.10 -5.21 6.87
C GLY A 139 -2.69 -5.35 6.32
N GLY A 140 -2.05 -4.22 6.10
CA GLY A 140 -0.71 -4.12 5.55
C GLY A 140 -0.24 -2.68 5.47
N SER A 141 0.91 -2.48 4.84
CA SER A 141 1.49 -1.15 4.65
C SER A 141 2.08 -1.03 3.26
N THR A 142 1.93 0.14 2.64
CA THR A 142 2.84 0.55 1.56
C THR A 142 4.14 1.08 2.17
N ALA A 143 5.19 1.22 1.35
CA ALA A 143 6.42 1.85 1.81
C ALA A 143 7.18 2.49 0.65
N SER A 144 7.68 3.70 0.90
CA SER A 144 8.61 4.44 0.04
C SER A 144 9.86 4.80 0.84
N VAL A 145 11.01 4.35 0.37
CA VAL A 145 12.30 4.49 1.06
C VAL A 145 13.28 5.23 0.16
N ALA A 146 13.87 6.29 0.70
CA ALA A 146 14.89 7.10 0.04
C ALA A 146 16.19 7.08 0.86
N ALA A 147 17.34 6.95 0.22
CA ALA A 147 18.64 7.09 0.85
C ALA A 147 19.52 8.08 0.08
N ILE A 148 20.12 9.03 0.78
CA ILE A 148 21.13 9.95 0.25
C ILE A 148 22.49 9.41 0.69
N VAL A 149 23.30 9.00 -0.28
CA VAL A 149 24.62 8.41 -0.08
C VAL A 149 25.70 9.42 -0.49
N ASP A 150 26.66 9.63 0.40
CA ASP A 150 27.78 10.57 0.24
C ASP A 150 27.38 12.00 -0.14
N GLY A 151 26.17 12.41 0.25
CA GLY A 151 25.61 13.73 -0.01
C GLY A 151 25.38 14.02 -1.50
N ARG A 152 25.32 12.98 -2.36
CA ARG A 152 25.25 13.19 -3.82
C ARG A 152 24.41 12.17 -4.57
N THR A 153 24.26 10.96 -4.05
CA THR A 153 23.55 9.88 -4.74
C THR A 153 22.23 9.62 -4.03
N LEU A 154 21.12 9.74 -4.75
CA LEU A 154 19.80 9.33 -4.27
C LEU A 154 19.53 7.89 -4.72
N VAL A 155 19.26 7.00 -3.77
CA VAL A 155 18.70 5.67 -4.00
C VAL A 155 17.25 5.72 -3.54
N TYR A 156 16.31 5.25 -4.37
CA TYR A 156 14.89 5.26 -4.04
C TYR A 156 14.24 3.94 -4.43
N ALA A 157 13.41 3.39 -3.55
CA ALA A 157 12.65 2.18 -3.78
C ALA A 157 11.26 2.32 -3.13
N ALA A 158 10.23 1.77 -3.77
CA ALA A 158 8.87 1.88 -3.29
C ALA A 158 8.05 0.62 -3.59
N VAL A 159 7.07 0.34 -2.72
CA VAL A 159 6.02 -0.65 -2.92
C VAL A 159 4.69 -0.01 -2.51
N GLY A 160 3.79 0.19 -3.48
CA GLY A 160 2.46 0.73 -3.27
C GLY A 160 2.27 2.02 -4.06
N ASP A 161 1.47 2.93 -3.52
CA ASP A 161 0.99 4.17 -4.17
C ASP A 161 1.57 5.45 -3.54
N SER A 162 2.51 5.32 -2.59
CA SER A 162 3.26 6.45 -2.05
C SER A 162 4.25 7.01 -3.07
N ALA A 163 4.21 8.32 -3.30
CA ALA A 163 5.03 8.98 -4.32
C ALA A 163 6.33 9.58 -3.75
N GLY A 164 7.43 9.39 -4.49
CA GLY A 164 8.71 10.07 -4.28
C GLY A 164 8.92 11.11 -5.36
N ILE A 165 9.09 12.37 -4.99
CA ILE A 165 9.16 13.48 -5.96
C ILE A 165 10.53 14.15 -5.87
N LEU A 166 11.25 14.20 -6.99
CA LEU A 166 12.46 15.01 -7.16
C LEU A 166 12.10 16.30 -7.89
N ALA A 167 12.24 17.43 -7.19
CA ALA A 167 12.01 18.75 -7.74
C ALA A 167 13.31 19.54 -7.85
N GLN A 168 13.64 20.02 -9.05
CA GLN A 168 14.72 20.96 -9.29
C GLN A 168 14.13 22.37 -9.41
N PRO A 169 14.43 23.29 -8.48
CA PRO A 169 14.00 24.67 -8.60
C PRO A 169 14.70 25.34 -9.79
N GLY A 170 13.92 26.03 -10.63
CA GLY A 170 14.41 26.88 -11.71
C GLY A 170 14.00 28.34 -11.49
N GLY A 171 14.46 29.27 -12.33
CA GLY A 171 14.02 30.67 -12.31
C GLY A 171 12.55 30.89 -12.76
N GLY A 172 11.73 29.84 -12.74
CA GLY A 172 10.35 29.73 -13.25
C GLY A 172 9.67 28.50 -12.65
N GLU A 173 8.91 27.73 -13.45
CA GLU A 173 8.34 26.46 -12.97
C GLU A 173 9.44 25.46 -12.59
N ALA A 174 9.25 24.78 -11.46
CA ALA A 174 10.16 23.73 -11.03
C ALA A 174 10.07 22.54 -11.99
N LYS A 175 11.22 21.95 -12.35
CA LYS A 175 11.23 20.65 -13.01
C LYS A 175 10.93 19.59 -11.96
N VAL A 176 9.85 18.84 -12.15
CA VAL A 176 9.37 17.84 -11.18
C VAL A 176 9.38 16.47 -11.86
N GLU A 177 9.92 15.47 -11.16
CA GLU A 177 9.97 14.08 -11.61
C GLU A 177 9.52 13.16 -10.47
N GLU A 178 8.61 12.23 -10.78
CA GLU A 178 8.26 11.13 -9.90
C GLU A 178 9.32 10.02 -10.04
N LEU A 179 9.90 9.60 -8.92
CA LEU A 179 11.08 8.73 -8.90
C LEU A 179 10.75 7.29 -9.31
N VAL A 180 9.66 6.74 -8.76
CA VAL A 180 9.11 5.43 -9.13
C VAL A 180 7.62 5.61 -9.24
N ALA A 181 7.05 5.09 -10.31
CA ALA A 181 5.64 5.22 -10.56
C ALA A 181 4.82 4.31 -9.63
N GLU A 182 3.62 4.76 -9.25
CA GLU A 182 2.72 4.00 -8.38
C GLU A 182 2.49 2.55 -8.84
N HIS A 183 2.33 1.61 -7.90
CA HIS A 183 1.87 0.25 -8.18
C HIS A 183 0.35 0.18 -8.06
N ALA A 184 -0.35 0.31 -9.19
CA ALA A 184 -1.80 0.40 -9.25
C ALA A 184 -2.41 -0.59 -10.27
N PRO A 185 -3.62 -1.11 -10.03
CA PRO A 185 -4.28 -2.09 -10.92
C PRO A 185 -4.65 -1.51 -12.30
N VAL A 186 -4.78 -0.19 -12.37
CA VAL A 186 -5.12 0.56 -13.58
C VAL A 186 -3.91 0.71 -14.50
N ARG A 187 -2.71 0.38 -14.00
CA ARG A 187 -1.51 0.39 -14.80
C ARG A 187 -1.37 -0.92 -15.56
N LEU A 188 -1.22 -0.78 -16.87
CA LEU A 188 -1.18 -1.92 -17.78
C LEU A 188 0.07 -2.79 -17.56
N ASP A 189 1.21 -2.19 -17.22
CA ASP A 189 2.45 -2.93 -16.93
C ASP A 189 2.31 -3.81 -15.69
N GLU A 190 1.80 -3.28 -14.58
CA GLU A 190 1.50 -4.04 -13.36
C GLU A 190 0.47 -5.15 -13.63
N TRP A 191 -0.61 -4.84 -14.34
CA TRP A 191 -1.65 -5.81 -14.64
C TRP A 191 -1.13 -6.96 -15.52
N VAL A 192 -0.42 -6.65 -16.61
CA VAL A 192 0.12 -7.66 -17.53
C VAL A 192 1.20 -8.50 -16.85
N ALA A 193 2.15 -7.86 -16.15
CA ALA A 193 3.30 -8.55 -15.60
C ALA A 193 2.96 -9.42 -14.38
N ARG A 194 1.96 -9.02 -13.58
CA ARG A 194 1.73 -9.63 -12.25
C ARG A 194 0.34 -10.20 -12.02
N LEU A 195 -0.71 -9.66 -12.65
CA LEU A 195 -2.09 -10.05 -12.31
C LEU A 195 -2.73 -10.95 -13.36
N HIS A 196 -2.55 -10.67 -14.66
CA HIS A 196 -3.26 -11.35 -15.74
C HIS A 196 -3.07 -12.88 -15.76
N SER A 197 -1.90 -13.39 -15.37
CA SER A 197 -1.57 -14.82 -15.39
C SER A 197 -1.90 -15.57 -14.09
N THR A 198 -2.27 -14.88 -13.02
CA THR A 198 -2.41 -15.47 -11.68
C THR A 198 -3.82 -15.94 -11.35
N GLY A 199 -4.81 -15.58 -12.18
CA GLY A 199 -6.23 -15.84 -11.89
C GLY A 199 -6.81 -14.97 -10.78
N ILE A 200 -6.07 -13.96 -10.30
CA ILE A 200 -6.53 -12.98 -9.31
C ILE A 200 -7.45 -11.95 -9.98
N GLU A 201 -8.66 -11.80 -9.45
CA GLU A 201 -9.57 -10.72 -9.85
C GLU A 201 -9.25 -9.45 -9.06
N ALA A 202 -8.72 -8.43 -9.75
CA ALA A 202 -8.68 -7.08 -9.20
C ALA A 202 -10.04 -6.42 -9.41
N ARG A 203 -10.79 -6.22 -8.33
CA ARG A 203 -12.01 -5.40 -8.37
C ARG A 203 -11.67 -4.01 -7.87
N PRO A 204 -11.81 -2.96 -8.71
CA PRO A 204 -11.74 -1.60 -8.21
C PRO A 204 -12.76 -1.45 -7.08
N ARG A 205 -12.34 -1.02 -5.88
CA ARG A 205 -13.29 -0.37 -4.96
C ARG A 205 -13.86 0.81 -5.73
N ASP A 206 -15.19 0.89 -5.78
CA ASP A 206 -16.00 1.92 -6.45
C ASP A 206 -15.18 3.08 -7.04
N LEU A 207 -15.17 3.20 -8.37
CA LEU A 207 -14.55 4.29 -9.15
C LEU A 207 -14.89 5.73 -8.64
N ALA A 208 -15.81 5.86 -7.70
CA ALA A 208 -16.18 7.08 -7.01
C ALA A 208 -15.24 7.50 -5.86
N ARG A 209 -14.36 6.62 -5.33
CA ARG A 209 -13.56 6.89 -4.11
C ARG A 209 -12.04 7.06 -4.32
N GLY A 210 -11.56 7.04 -5.56
CA GLY A 210 -10.13 7.24 -5.88
C GLY A 210 -9.28 5.96 -5.77
N PRO A 211 -8.00 6.01 -6.19
CA PRO A 211 -7.09 4.88 -6.09
C PRO A 211 -6.90 4.49 -4.61
N SER A 212 -7.01 3.19 -4.34
CA SER A 212 -6.85 2.54 -3.05
C SER A 212 -6.11 1.24 -3.31
N PRO A 213 -5.36 0.69 -2.34
CA PRO A 213 -4.70 -0.60 -2.52
C PRO A 213 -5.72 -1.65 -2.94
N CYS A 214 -5.34 -2.44 -3.93
CA CYS A 214 -6.21 -3.48 -4.46
C CYS A 214 -6.33 -4.64 -3.49
N ARG A 215 -7.57 -5.06 -3.24
CA ARG A 215 -7.83 -6.37 -2.65
C ARG A 215 -7.61 -7.42 -3.73
N ALA A 216 -6.56 -8.23 -3.59
CA ALA A 216 -6.36 -9.41 -4.42
C ALA A 216 -7.23 -10.54 -3.85
N LEU A 217 -8.27 -10.94 -4.57
CA LEU A 217 -9.12 -12.06 -4.19
C LEU A 217 -8.61 -13.34 -4.86
N THR A 218 -8.32 -14.37 -4.07
CA THR A 218 -8.02 -15.71 -4.60
C THR A 218 -9.32 -16.49 -4.78
N PRO A 219 -9.42 -17.42 -5.76
CA PRO A 219 -10.63 -18.21 -5.98
C PRO A 219 -11.12 -19.00 -4.75
N ALA A 220 -10.23 -19.30 -3.79
CA ALA A 220 -10.58 -20.00 -2.55
C ALA A 220 -11.35 -19.12 -1.54
N SER A 221 -11.28 -17.79 -1.67
CA SER A 221 -11.95 -16.82 -0.78
C SER A 221 -13.43 -16.58 -1.13
N HIS A 222 -13.95 -17.21 -2.18
CA HIS A 222 -15.37 -17.20 -2.53
C HIS A 222 -15.83 -18.57 -3.03
N PRO A 223 -16.60 -19.35 -2.25
CA PRO A 223 -17.52 -20.31 -2.86
C PRO A 223 -18.62 -19.47 -3.52
N ASN A 224 -18.50 -19.18 -4.82
CA ASN A 224 -19.53 -18.50 -5.58
C ASN A 224 -20.86 -19.28 -5.43
N PRO A 225 -21.89 -18.79 -4.70
CA PRO A 225 -23.20 -19.38 -4.86
C PRO A 225 -23.63 -18.99 -6.26
N ALA A 226 -23.79 -19.99 -7.13
CA ALA A 226 -24.35 -19.79 -8.47
C ALA A 226 -25.54 -18.81 -8.37
N PRO A 227 -25.67 -17.83 -9.28
CA PRO A 227 -26.74 -16.85 -9.22
C PRO A 227 -28.07 -17.59 -9.14
N GLN A 228 -28.72 -17.54 -7.98
CA GLN A 228 -30.03 -18.13 -7.83
C GLN A 228 -30.97 -17.40 -8.80
N PRO A 229 -31.72 -18.12 -9.64
CA PRO A 229 -32.68 -17.50 -10.51
C PRO A 229 -33.65 -16.70 -9.64
N ARG A 230 -33.78 -15.41 -9.94
CA ARG A 230 -34.76 -14.53 -9.29
C ARG A 230 -36.15 -15.12 -9.52
N THR A 231 -36.71 -15.76 -8.50
CA THR A 231 -38.15 -16.02 -8.46
C THR A 231 -38.82 -14.72 -8.06
N ASP A 232 -39.34 -13.98 -9.04
CA ASP A 232 -40.23 -12.84 -8.78
C ASP A 232 -41.45 -13.31 -7.99
N PRO A 233 -41.72 -12.80 -6.78
CA PRO A 233 -42.93 -13.14 -6.04
C PRO A 233 -44.16 -12.31 -6.48
N ALA A 234 -44.10 -11.64 -7.63
CA ALA A 234 -45.14 -10.71 -8.09
C ALA A 234 -46.19 -11.31 -9.06
N ALA A 235 -46.19 -12.63 -9.29
CA ALA A 235 -47.14 -13.29 -10.20
C ALA A 235 -48.12 -14.22 -9.47
N ALA A 236 -48.77 -13.73 -8.40
CA ALA A 236 -49.94 -14.39 -7.82
C ALA A 236 -50.86 -13.39 -7.12
N ALA A 237 -51.44 -12.45 -7.88
CA ALA A 237 -52.57 -11.66 -7.41
C ALA A 237 -53.87 -12.21 -8.05
N PRO A 238 -54.90 -12.59 -7.27
CA PRO A 238 -56.17 -13.02 -7.83
C PRO A 238 -56.96 -11.83 -8.37
N LEU A 239 -57.56 -12.03 -9.55
CA LEU A 239 -58.47 -11.11 -10.25
C LEU A 239 -59.58 -10.61 -9.33
N ARG A 240 -59.60 -9.30 -9.03
CA ARG A 240 -60.74 -8.62 -8.39
C ARG A 240 -61.86 -8.44 -9.40
N SER A 241 -63.05 -8.94 -9.07
CA SER A 241 -64.30 -8.65 -9.79
C SER A 241 -64.72 -7.16 -9.61
N PRO A 242 -65.43 -6.57 -10.59
CA PRO A 242 -65.79 -5.16 -10.58
C PRO A 242 -66.96 -4.85 -9.60
N PRO A 243 -67.11 -3.58 -9.19
CA PRO A 243 -68.09 -3.18 -8.18
C PRO A 243 -69.47 -2.95 -8.82
N GLY A 244 -70.51 -3.52 -8.23
CA GLY A 244 -71.88 -3.25 -8.64
C GLY A 244 -72.89 -3.61 -7.56
N GLY A 245 -73.75 -2.65 -7.21
CA GLY A 245 -75.10 -2.95 -6.72
C GLY A 245 -75.38 -2.73 -5.24
N LEU A 246 -75.76 -1.49 -4.92
CA LEU A 246 -76.83 -1.08 -4.01
C LEU A 246 -77.64 -2.19 -3.29
N ARG A 247 -77.72 -2.09 -1.95
CA ARG A 247 -78.84 -2.62 -1.13
C ARG A 247 -80.03 -1.64 -1.21
N PRO A 248 -81.29 -2.10 -1.20
CA PRO A 248 -82.04 -2.28 0.08
C PRO A 248 -83.21 -3.30 -0.02
N PRO A 249 -84.14 -3.33 0.95
CA PRO A 249 -84.00 -3.45 2.40
C PRO A 249 -84.06 -4.92 2.88
#